data_AF-H2Z9G5-F1
#
_entry.id   AF-H2Z9G5-F1
#
_cell.length_a   1.000
_cell.length_b   1.000
_cell.length_c   1.000
_cell.angle_alpha   90.00
_cell.angle_beta   90.00
_cell.angle_gamma   90.00
#
_symmetry.space_group_name_H-M   'P 1'
#
loop_
_entity.id
_entity.type
_entity.pdbx_description
1 polymer ?
#
loop_
_entity_poly.entity_id
_entity_poly.type
_entity_poly.pdbx_seq_one_letter_code
_entity_poly.pdbx_strand_id
1 'polypeptide(L)'
;MHMELWENPFRCDCHLRWFVEWISKMEHENPQTEIRFQCETPSRMSGKTSSRTSVGEFTCEEDSVSDRQQNPCDSKVTSFVAISIISTLFFCGIVVCLFSLLRKKRRTKTTRESNGFIRMRRTENGNVKSSRNTTSSEIEAIYGEDEIGL
;
A
#
# COMPACT_ATOMS: atom_id res chain seq x y z
N MET A 1 3.84 -44.20 10.23
CA MET A 1 4.34 -42.82 10.28
C MET A 1 3.70 -42.06 9.13
N HIS A 2 3.02 -40.95 9.40
CA HIS A 2 2.26 -40.23 8.38
C HIS A 2 2.83 -38.81 8.20
N MET A 3 3.03 -38.39 6.96
CA MET A 3 3.44 -37.02 6.62
C MET A 3 2.56 -36.44 5.52
N GLU A 4 2.11 -35.21 5.72
CA GLU A 4 1.27 -34.48 4.80
C GLU A 4 1.98 -33.24 4.27
N LEU A 5 2.19 -33.18 2.95
CA LEU A 5 2.94 -32.14 2.25
C LEU A 5 2.13 -31.51 1.12
N TRP A 6 0.83 -31.81 1.02
CA TRP A 6 -0.04 -31.39 -0.08
C TRP A 6 -0.23 -29.87 -0.23
N GLU A 7 0.01 -29.08 0.82
CA GLU A 7 -0.02 -27.61 0.76
C GLU A 7 1.27 -26.96 0.22
N ASN A 8 2.16 -27.76 -0.40
CA ASN A 8 3.40 -27.24 -0.99
C ASN A 8 3.29 -27.21 -2.53
N PRO A 9 3.76 -26.14 -3.19
CA PRO A 9 3.68 -25.96 -4.63
C PRO A 9 4.75 -26.79 -5.36
N PHE A 10 4.65 -28.12 -5.32
CA PHE A 10 5.67 -29.00 -5.88
C PHE A 10 5.78 -28.88 -7.41
N ARG A 11 6.99 -28.61 -7.89
CA ARG A 11 7.39 -28.80 -9.29
C ARG A 11 7.86 -30.24 -9.48
N CYS A 12 7.00 -31.06 -10.07
CA CYS A 12 7.21 -32.49 -10.31
C CYS A 12 7.93 -32.76 -11.65
N ASP A 13 9.14 -32.22 -11.79
CA ASP A 13 10.03 -32.42 -12.94
C ASP A 13 11.19 -33.38 -12.59
N CYS A 14 12.19 -33.52 -13.47
CA CYS A 14 13.32 -34.40 -13.22
C CYS A 14 14.13 -34.04 -11.96
N HIS A 15 14.08 -32.79 -11.48
CA HIS A 15 14.78 -32.36 -10.27
C HIS A 15 14.10 -32.86 -8.99
N LEU A 16 12.79 -33.15 -9.03
CA LEU A 16 12.07 -33.73 -7.90
C LEU A 16 12.03 -35.27 -7.94
N ARG A 17 12.63 -35.89 -8.96
CA ARG A 17 12.64 -37.35 -9.14
C ARG A 17 13.18 -38.11 -7.92
N TRP A 18 14.29 -37.63 -7.35
CA TRP A 18 14.92 -38.27 -6.18
C TRP A 18 13.98 -38.36 -4.98
N PHE A 19 13.10 -37.37 -4.81
CA PHE A 19 12.18 -37.29 -3.68
C PHE A 19 11.11 -38.39 -3.79
N VAL A 20 10.58 -38.61 -4.99
CA VAL A 20 9.61 -39.68 -5.24
C VAL A 20 10.25 -41.05 -5.14
N GLU A 21 11.48 -41.22 -5.65
CA GLU A 21 12.26 -42.46 -5.45
C GLU A 21 12.46 -42.77 -3.96
N TRP A 22 12.78 -41.75 -3.15
CA TRP A 22 12.93 -41.90 -1.71
C TRP A 22 11.62 -42.29 -1.01
N ILE A 23 10.50 -41.65 -1.37
CA ILE A 23 9.17 -42.01 -0.83
C ILE A 23 8.85 -43.48 -1.16
N SER A 24 8.97 -43.88 -2.43
CA SER A 24 8.69 -45.26 -2.84
C SER A 24 9.56 -46.28 -2.10
N LYS A 25 10.83 -45.95 -1.86
CA LYS A 25 11.73 -46.79 -1.07
C LYS A 25 11.26 -46.90 0.39
N MET A 26 10.87 -45.79 1.00
CA MET A 26 10.42 -45.75 2.40
C MET A 26 9.10 -46.51 2.61
N GLU A 27 8.15 -46.38 1.68
CA GLU A 27 6.89 -47.13 1.70
C GLU A 27 7.12 -48.64 1.53
N HIS A 28 8.13 -49.02 0.74
CA HIS A 28 8.51 -50.43 0.58
C HIS A 28 9.18 -51.01 1.83
N GLU A 29 10.11 -50.27 2.45
CA GLU A 29 10.80 -50.71 3.66
C GLU A 29 9.88 -50.74 4.89
N ASN A 30 8.92 -49.81 4.95
CA ASN A 30 7.94 -49.75 6.02
C ASN A 30 6.54 -49.41 5.46
N PRO A 31 5.66 -50.41 5.29
CA PRO A 31 4.31 -50.21 4.75
C PRO A 31 3.42 -49.28 5.59
N GLN A 32 3.80 -48.97 6.83
CA GLN A 32 3.08 -48.00 7.67
C GLN A 32 3.55 -46.57 7.47
N THR A 33 4.62 -46.34 6.69
CA THR A 33 5.05 -45.01 6.28
C THR A 33 4.18 -44.57 5.11
N GLU A 34 3.52 -43.42 5.24
CA GLU A 34 2.71 -42.82 4.19
C GLU A 34 3.10 -41.35 4.07
N ILE A 35 3.55 -40.94 2.88
CA ILE A 35 3.97 -39.57 2.59
C ILE A 35 3.11 -39.02 1.46
N ARG A 36 2.27 -38.04 1.78
CA ARG A 36 1.31 -37.46 0.82
C ARG A 36 1.83 -36.14 0.30
N PHE A 37 1.95 -36.01 -1.02
CA PHE A 37 2.21 -34.75 -1.71
C PHE A 37 1.29 -34.60 -2.93
N GLN A 38 1.16 -33.38 -3.43
CA GLN A 38 0.43 -33.06 -4.67
C GLN A 38 1.30 -32.18 -5.56
N CYS A 39 1.38 -32.51 -6.85
CA CYS A 39 2.09 -31.71 -7.84
C CYS A 39 1.27 -30.49 -8.25
N GLU A 40 1.90 -29.32 -8.34
CA GLU A 40 1.27 -28.11 -8.90
C GLU A 40 1.73 -27.85 -10.34
N THR A 41 3.02 -28.08 -10.60
CA THR A 41 3.64 -27.92 -11.93
C THR A 41 4.52 -29.12 -12.26
N PRO A 42 4.86 -29.38 -13.53
CA PRO A 42 4.32 -28.76 -14.74
C PRO A 42 2.86 -29.17 -15.02
N SER A 43 2.22 -28.56 -16.04
CA SER A 43 0.79 -28.78 -16.35
C SER A 43 0.42 -30.27 -16.52
N ARG A 44 1.33 -31.08 -17.10
CA ARG A 44 1.16 -32.53 -17.26
C ARG A 44 1.13 -33.32 -15.93
N MET A 45 1.68 -32.76 -14.86
CA MET A 45 1.72 -33.35 -13.51
C MET A 45 0.75 -32.68 -12.54
N SER A 46 0.21 -31.50 -12.88
CA SER A 46 -0.65 -30.72 -12.00
C SER A 46 -1.84 -31.53 -11.47
N GLY A 47 -2.04 -31.51 -10.15
CA GLY A 47 -3.10 -32.22 -9.43
C GLY A 47 -2.81 -33.70 -9.11
N LYS A 48 -1.75 -34.30 -9.67
CA LYS A 48 -1.37 -35.68 -9.33
C LYS A 48 -0.85 -35.78 -7.89
N THR A 49 -1.26 -36.82 -7.18
CA THR A 49 -0.85 -37.10 -5.79
C THR A 49 0.26 -38.15 -5.74
N SER A 50 0.93 -38.32 -4.58
CA SER A 50 2.00 -39.32 -4.39
C SER A 50 1.63 -40.73 -4.89
N SER A 51 0.40 -41.19 -4.63
CA SER A 51 -0.09 -42.51 -5.08
C SER A 51 -0.39 -42.60 -6.59
N ARG A 52 -0.51 -41.46 -7.28
CA ARG A 52 -0.85 -41.36 -8.72
C ARG A 52 0.34 -40.90 -9.57
N THR A 53 1.51 -40.77 -8.97
CA THR A 53 2.74 -40.42 -9.66
C THR A 53 3.67 -41.61 -9.69
N SER A 54 4.42 -41.76 -10.78
CA SER A 54 5.51 -42.74 -10.86
C SER A 54 6.82 -42.05 -11.21
N VAL A 55 7.95 -42.64 -10.79
CA VAL A 55 9.30 -42.08 -11.00
C VAL A 55 9.58 -41.74 -12.47
N GLY A 56 9.05 -42.53 -13.41
CA GLY A 56 9.23 -42.32 -14.85
C GLY A 56 8.54 -41.08 -15.41
N GLU A 57 7.55 -40.53 -14.71
CA GLU A 57 6.85 -39.31 -15.12
C GLU A 57 7.63 -38.03 -14.76
N PHE A 58 8.69 -38.12 -13.95
CA PHE A 58 9.51 -36.97 -13.55
C PHE A 58 10.59 -36.71 -14.60
N THR A 59 10.17 -36.13 -15.73
CA THR A 59 11.03 -35.74 -16.86
C THR A 59 11.21 -34.23 -16.93
N CYS A 60 12.38 -33.79 -17.43
CA CYS A 60 12.64 -32.42 -17.83
C CYS A 60 12.48 -32.33 -19.35
N GLU A 61 11.25 -32.52 -19.84
CA GLU A 61 10.94 -32.04 -21.19
C GLU A 61 10.89 -30.52 -21.15
N GLU A 62 11.30 -29.86 -22.23
CA GLU A 62 11.10 -28.41 -22.39
C GLU A 62 9.60 -28.15 -22.46
N ASP A 63 8.98 -27.92 -21.30
CA ASP A 63 7.60 -27.46 -21.23
C ASP A 63 7.52 -26.16 -22.03
N SER A 64 6.92 -26.23 -23.22
CA SER A 64 6.83 -25.13 -24.16
C SER A 64 6.17 -23.92 -23.49
N VAL A 65 7.00 -22.97 -23.06
CA VAL A 65 6.74 -21.53 -22.92
C VAL A 65 5.66 -21.08 -21.91
N SER A 66 4.84 -21.94 -21.31
CA SER A 66 3.80 -21.47 -20.36
C SER A 66 4.24 -21.36 -18.90
N ASP A 67 5.46 -21.75 -18.57
CA ASP A 67 5.95 -21.78 -17.19
C ASP A 67 7.08 -20.76 -16.94
N ARG A 68 7.00 -19.61 -17.61
CA ARG A 68 7.66 -18.40 -17.11
C ARG A 68 6.96 -18.01 -15.81
N GLN A 69 7.40 -18.61 -14.72
CA GLN A 69 7.48 -18.00 -13.40
C GLN A 69 6.33 -17.04 -13.08
N GLN A 70 5.09 -17.52 -13.03
CA GLN A 70 4.15 -16.91 -12.09
C GLN A 70 4.51 -17.48 -10.74
N ASN A 71 5.46 -16.84 -10.06
CA ASN A 71 5.58 -16.98 -8.62
C ASN A 71 4.17 -16.72 -8.05
N PRO A 72 3.50 -17.71 -7.43
CA PRO A 72 2.19 -17.49 -6.83
C PRO A 72 2.25 -16.39 -5.76
N CYS A 73 3.46 -16.14 -5.22
CA CYS A 73 3.76 -15.06 -4.30
C CYS A 73 3.71 -13.64 -4.93
N ASP A 74 3.75 -13.48 -6.25
CA ASP A 74 3.87 -12.15 -6.86
C ASP A 74 2.54 -11.56 -7.34
N SER A 75 1.56 -12.37 -7.72
CA SER A 75 0.36 -11.86 -8.43
C SER A 75 -0.56 -11.01 -7.56
N LYS A 76 -0.70 -11.34 -6.27
CA LYS A 76 -1.48 -10.53 -5.32
C LYS A 76 -0.63 -9.50 -4.60
N VAL A 77 0.62 -9.85 -4.26
CA VAL A 77 1.51 -9.00 -3.46
C VAL A 77 1.92 -7.75 -4.25
N THR A 78 2.23 -7.87 -5.53
CA THR A 78 2.57 -6.70 -6.38
C THR A 78 1.43 -5.69 -6.46
N SER A 79 0.18 -6.15 -6.53
CA SER A 79 -1.00 -5.28 -6.57
C SER A 79 -1.21 -4.53 -5.24
N PHE A 80 -1.13 -5.21 -4.09
CA PHE A 80 -1.28 -4.58 -2.78
C PHE A 80 -0.14 -3.59 -2.47
N VAL A 81 1.09 -3.93 -2.84
CA VAL A 81 2.26 -3.06 -2.68
C VAL A 81 2.10 -1.80 -3.54
N ALA A 82 1.69 -1.93 -4.80
CA ALA A 82 1.46 -0.79 -5.69
C ALA A 82 0.38 0.17 -5.13
N ILE A 83 -0.76 -0.35 -4.67
CA ILE A 83 -1.85 0.47 -4.10
C ILE A 83 -1.37 1.20 -2.84
N SER A 84 -0.60 0.52 -1.97
CA SER A 84 -0.07 1.10 -0.74
C SER A 84 0.90 2.24 -1.03
N ILE A 85 1.78 2.08 -2.01
CA ILE A 85 2.74 3.11 -2.42
C ILE A 85 2.00 4.32 -3.01
N ILE A 86 1.06 4.11 -3.94
CA ILE A 86 0.31 5.20 -4.58
C ILE A 86 -0.47 6.00 -3.53
N SER A 87 -1.15 5.31 -2.62
CA SER A 87 -1.89 5.97 -1.53
C SER A 87 -0.97 6.82 -0.66
N THR A 88 0.17 6.26 -0.26
CA THR A 88 1.16 6.96 0.57
C THR A 88 1.71 8.21 -0.11
N LEU A 89 2.04 8.13 -1.40
CA LEU A 89 2.55 9.27 -2.17
C LEU A 89 1.48 10.37 -2.33
N PHE A 90 0.23 9.98 -2.57
CA PHE A 90 -0.88 10.92 -2.69
C PHE A 90 -1.14 11.68 -1.39
N PHE A 91 -1.25 10.96 -0.26
CA PHE A 91 -1.43 11.58 1.05
C PHE A 91 -0.25 12.47 1.44
N CYS A 92 0.99 12.04 1.19
CA CYS A 92 2.19 12.85 1.42
C CYS A 92 2.15 14.15 0.61
N GLY A 93 1.80 14.08 -0.67
CA GLY A 93 1.66 15.25 -1.54
C GLY A 93 0.61 16.24 -1.04
N ILE A 94 -0.56 15.76 -0.61
CA ILE A 94 -1.61 16.62 -0.02
C ILE A 94 -1.09 17.31 1.23
N VAL A 95 -0.47 16.58 2.15
CA VAL A 95 0.05 17.14 3.40
C VAL A 95 1.10 18.22 3.12
N VAL A 96 2.07 17.94 2.26
CA VAL A 96 3.10 18.93 1.86
C VAL A 96 2.48 20.15 1.20
N CYS A 97 1.48 19.96 0.33
CA CYS A 97 0.75 21.06 -0.30
C CYS A 97 0.01 21.91 0.73
N LEU A 98 -0.75 21.28 1.64
CA LEU A 98 -1.45 21.97 2.73
C LEU A 98 -0.48 22.72 3.62
N PHE A 99 0.64 22.12 4.05
CA PHE A 99 1.65 22.82 4.82
C PHE A 99 2.27 24.00 4.05
N SER A 100 2.52 23.84 2.76
CA SER A 100 3.04 24.90 1.90
C SER A 100 2.03 26.03 1.71
N LEU A 101 0.75 25.71 1.54
CA LEU A 101 -0.36 26.66 1.45
C LEU A 101 -0.63 27.35 2.78
N LEU A 102 -0.54 26.65 3.90
CA LEU A 102 -0.63 27.22 5.24
C LEU A 102 0.56 28.14 5.53
N ARG A 103 1.77 27.75 5.12
CA ARG A 103 2.98 28.60 5.17
C ARG A 103 2.85 29.82 4.25
N LYS A 104 2.28 29.68 3.05
CA LYS A 104 2.02 30.78 2.10
C LYS A 104 0.90 31.70 2.59
N LYS A 105 -0.14 31.16 3.23
CA LYS A 105 -1.20 31.90 3.91
C LYS A 105 -0.65 32.68 5.11
N ARG A 106 0.27 32.08 5.88
CA ARG A 106 0.99 32.76 6.96
C ARG A 106 1.90 33.88 6.43
N ARG A 107 2.63 33.65 5.33
CA ARG A 107 3.43 34.69 4.66
C ARG A 107 2.58 35.83 4.11
N THR A 108 1.47 35.54 3.43
CA THR A 108 0.56 36.59 2.91
C THR A 108 -0.14 37.35 4.02
N LYS A 109 -0.41 36.73 5.18
CA LYS A 109 -0.86 37.44 6.39
C LYS A 109 0.22 38.41 6.90
N THR A 110 1.48 37.98 6.97
CA THR A 110 2.63 38.86 7.33
C THR A 110 2.86 39.98 6.30
N THR A 111 2.66 39.74 4.99
CA THR A 111 2.76 40.79 3.95
C THR A 111 1.54 41.72 3.93
N ARG A 112 0.36 41.26 4.39
CA ARG A 112 -0.84 42.11 4.51
C ARG A 112 -0.82 42.99 5.77
N GLU A 113 -0.13 42.57 6.84
CA GLU A 113 0.22 43.44 7.98
C GLU A 113 1.26 44.51 7.60
N SER A 114 2.24 44.21 6.74
CA SER A 114 3.26 45.21 6.33
C SER A 114 2.76 46.22 5.29
N ASN A 115 1.61 46.00 4.66
CA ASN A 115 1.04 46.90 3.66
C ASN A 115 -0.01 47.88 4.23
N GLY A 116 -0.13 47.97 5.56
CA GLY A 116 -0.87 49.02 6.26
C GLY A 116 -0.13 50.36 6.21
N PHE A 117 0.13 50.91 5.03
CA PHE A 117 0.67 52.26 4.90
C PHE A 117 -0.47 53.27 5.12
N ILE A 118 -0.45 53.97 6.27
CA ILE A 118 -1.36 55.09 6.51
C ILE A 118 -1.02 56.19 5.51
N ARG A 119 -1.85 56.38 4.49
CA ARG A 119 -1.72 57.49 3.54
C ARG A 119 -2.26 58.76 4.20
N MET A 120 -1.37 59.55 4.81
CA MET A 120 -1.69 60.89 5.30
C MET A 120 -1.90 61.83 4.11
N ARG A 121 -3.07 62.47 4.00
CA ARG A 121 -3.25 63.67 3.14
C ARG A 121 -3.43 64.89 4.04
N ARG A 122 -2.57 65.90 3.84
CA ARG A 122 -2.67 67.21 4.48
C ARG A 122 -3.79 67.99 3.80
N THR A 123 -4.77 68.47 4.57
CA THR A 123 -5.78 69.38 4.06
C THR A 123 -5.22 70.80 4.01
N GLU A 124 -5.73 71.62 3.09
CA GLU A 124 -5.26 72.99 2.82
C GLU A 124 -5.39 73.92 4.06
N ASN A 125 -6.21 73.53 5.04
CA ASN A 125 -6.42 74.26 6.29
C ASN A 125 -5.57 73.73 7.47
N GLY A 126 -4.50 72.96 7.19
CA GLY A 126 -3.55 72.52 8.22
C GLY A 126 -3.99 71.36 9.11
N ASN A 127 -5.23 70.87 9.01
CA ASN A 127 -5.71 69.72 9.78
C ASN A 127 -5.42 68.37 9.09
N VAL A 128 -4.98 67.39 9.87
CA VAL A 128 -4.73 66.01 9.41
C VAL A 128 -6.01 65.19 9.57
N LYS A 129 -6.56 64.66 8.47
CA LYS A 129 -7.71 63.73 8.50
C LYS A 129 -7.24 62.31 8.16
N SER A 130 -7.51 61.37 9.06
CA SER A 130 -7.30 59.94 8.86
C SER A 130 -8.59 59.31 8.30
N SER A 131 -8.55 58.82 7.06
CA SER A 131 -9.69 58.10 6.46
C SER A 131 -9.58 56.62 6.80
N ARG A 132 -10.36 56.18 7.79
CA ARG A 132 -10.45 54.78 8.23
C ARG A 132 -11.50 54.07 7.38
N ASN A 133 -11.09 53.31 6.36
CA ASN A 133 -12.02 52.39 5.68
C ASN A 133 -12.10 51.10 6.49
N THR A 134 -12.90 51.11 7.55
CA THR A 134 -13.24 49.91 8.32
C THR A 134 -14.40 49.20 7.63
N THR A 135 -14.11 48.22 6.76
CA THR A 135 -15.13 47.26 6.33
C THR A 135 -15.37 46.25 7.45
N SER A 136 -16.38 46.56 8.25
CA SER A 136 -17.33 45.66 8.91
C SER A 136 -17.07 44.15 8.80
N SER A 137 -16.27 43.56 9.71
CA SER A 137 -16.45 42.16 10.18
C SER A 137 -15.55 41.71 11.35
N GLU A 138 -14.96 42.60 12.15
CA GLU A 138 -14.27 42.23 13.40
C GLU A 138 -14.70 43.17 14.53
N ILE A 139 -15.96 43.02 14.95
CA ILE A 139 -16.31 43.12 16.37
C ILE A 139 -16.76 41.71 16.74
N GLU A 140 -15.77 40.82 16.91
CA GLU A 140 -16.02 39.50 17.48
C GLU A 140 -16.24 39.68 18.99
N ALA A 141 -17.40 39.22 19.44
CA ALA A 141 -17.57 38.45 20.67
C ALA A 141 -16.51 38.69 21.77
N ILE A 142 -16.75 39.66 22.64
CA ILE A 142 -16.25 39.62 24.01
C ILE A 142 -17.47 39.47 24.90
N TYR A 143 -17.62 38.26 25.46
CA TYR A 143 -18.67 37.85 26.38
C TYR A 143 -18.93 38.88 27.48
N GLY A 144 -20.23 39.10 27.74
CA GLY A 144 -20.73 39.50 29.05
C GLY A 144 -21.99 40.34 28.96
N GLU A 145 -23.17 39.71 28.88
CA GLU A 145 -24.42 40.16 29.52
C GLU A 145 -25.36 38.94 29.65
N ASP A 146 -25.57 38.46 30.87
CA ASP A 146 -26.80 37.73 31.25
C ASP A 146 -27.27 38.44 32.52
N GLU A 147 -28.13 39.45 32.36
CA GLU A 147 -28.99 40.07 33.37
C GLU A 147 -30.00 40.95 32.62
N ILE A 148 -31.20 40.44 32.33
CA ILE A 148 -32.42 41.26 32.33
C ILE A 148 -33.58 40.40 32.85
N GLY A 149 -34.19 40.88 33.94
CA GLY A 149 -35.35 40.28 34.57
C GLY A 149 -36.67 40.49 33.84
N LEU A 150 -37.65 39.70 34.26
CA LEU A 150 -39.04 40.09 34.43
C LEU A 150 -39.54 39.52 35.76
#